data_AF-A0A932A668-F1
#
_entry.id   AF-A0A932A668-F1
#
_cell.length_a   1.000
_cell.length_b   1.000
_cell.length_c   1.000
_cell.angle_alpha   90.00
_cell.angle_beta   90.00
_cell.angle_gamma   90.00
#
_symmetry.space_group_name_H-M   'P 1'
#
loop_
_entity.id
_entity.type
_entity.pdbx_description
1 polymer ?
#
loop_
_entity_poly.entity_id
_entity_poly.type
_entity_poly.pdbx_seq_one_letter_code
_entity_poly.pdbx_strand_id
1 'polypeptide(L)'
;MPEFVKHVEQIRARAEGKLEEGAVTESYKGDVRNTISILNEALATEIVCVLRYMHHYFMATGVHGKSVAGEFKEHADAEREHADALAERIQQLGGKPDFNPASLLQRSVSQYIEGETLADMIKEDLIAGRIVIEVYQKMVRHFGNGDPTTRVMIEGILADEEEHASDLSDMLFVVDPASGKTQGQDPGTNPLKEGASSSKSEPQQRDAARSPSEPQEALAELERKQRAKKNGKKDRAA
;
A
#
# COMPACT_ATOMS: atom_id res chain seq x y z
N MET A 1 48.96 0.84 0.71
CA MET A 1 47.54 0.53 0.97
C MET A 1 46.69 1.71 0.47
N PRO A 2 45.67 1.48 -0.38
CA PRO A 2 44.69 2.50 -0.75
C PRO A 2 44.04 3.12 0.50
N GLU A 3 43.66 4.40 0.43
CA GLU A 3 43.16 5.16 1.59
C GLU A 3 41.90 4.55 2.23
N PHE A 4 41.08 3.86 1.44
CA PHE A 4 39.86 3.17 1.86
C PHE A 4 40.07 2.08 2.93
N VAL A 5 41.27 1.51 3.03
CA VAL A 5 41.58 0.32 3.85
C VAL A 5 42.61 0.64 4.95
N LYS A 6 42.97 1.92 5.15
CA LYS A 6 44.05 2.34 6.08
C LYS A 6 43.81 2.02 7.57
N HIS A 7 42.67 1.42 7.93
CA HIS A 7 42.28 1.12 9.31
C HIS A 7 41.97 -0.36 9.58
N VAL A 8 42.40 -1.30 8.72
CA VAL A 8 42.07 -2.74 8.89
C VAL A 8 42.49 -3.30 10.25
N GLU A 9 43.65 -2.91 10.79
CA GLU A 9 44.07 -3.35 12.12
C GLU A 9 43.13 -2.85 13.23
N GLN A 10 42.64 -1.61 13.12
CA GLN A 10 41.65 -1.07 14.05
C GLN A 10 40.28 -1.73 13.87
N ILE A 11 39.87 -2.01 12.63
CA ILE A 11 38.63 -2.73 12.33
C ILE A 11 38.69 -4.14 12.94
N ARG A 12 39.82 -4.84 12.77
CA ARG A 12 40.06 -6.17 13.34
C ARG A 12 40.00 -6.13 14.87
N ALA A 13 40.70 -5.20 15.51
CA ALA A 13 40.68 -5.07 16.97
C ALA A 13 39.27 -4.83 17.52
N ARG A 14 38.45 -4.01 16.83
CA ARG A 14 37.05 -3.78 17.22
C ARG A 14 36.17 -5.01 17.02
N ALA A 15 36.38 -5.76 15.93
CA ALA A 15 35.67 -7.01 15.69
C ALA A 15 36.00 -8.08 16.73
N GLU A 16 37.27 -8.24 17.08
CA GLU A 16 37.73 -9.20 18.10
C GLU A 16 37.14 -8.89 19.49
N GLY A 17 36.96 -7.60 19.83
CA GLY A 17 36.37 -7.18 21.10
C GLY A 17 34.85 -7.34 21.21
N LYS A 18 34.15 -7.66 20.11
CA LYS A 18 32.67 -7.64 20.02
C LYS A 18 32.06 -8.92 19.43
N LEU A 19 32.78 -10.03 19.48
CA LEU A 19 32.33 -11.31 18.91
C LEU A 19 30.99 -11.81 19.49
N GLU A 20 30.64 -11.39 20.71
CA GLU A 20 29.39 -11.75 21.37
C GLU A 20 28.19 -10.86 20.97
N GLU A 21 28.42 -9.75 20.24
CA GLU A 21 27.37 -8.79 19.83
C GLU A 21 26.66 -9.18 18.51
N GLY A 22 26.94 -10.37 17.97
CA GLY A 22 26.32 -10.89 16.75
C GLY A 22 26.88 -10.28 15.47
N ALA A 23 26.08 -10.25 14.40
CA ALA A 23 26.52 -9.80 13.07
C ALA A 23 26.50 -8.28 12.87
N VAL A 24 25.92 -7.52 13.83
CA VAL A 24 25.82 -6.07 13.74
C VAL A 24 27.16 -5.44 14.11
N THR A 25 27.73 -4.69 13.17
CA THR A 25 29.01 -3.99 13.37
C THR A 25 28.78 -2.53 13.75
N GLU A 26 29.79 -1.87 14.31
CA GLU A 26 29.74 -0.42 14.59
C GLU A 26 29.51 0.45 13.35
N SER A 27 29.75 -0.08 12.15
CA SER A 27 29.48 0.63 10.89
C SER A 27 28.00 0.61 10.49
N TYR A 28 27.16 -0.18 11.17
CA TYR A 28 25.71 -0.12 11.00
C TYR A 28 25.19 1.24 11.52
N LYS A 29 24.44 1.96 10.69
CA LYS A 29 23.99 3.34 10.98
C LYS A 29 22.50 3.45 11.29
N GLY A 30 21.75 2.34 11.24
CA GLY A 30 20.34 2.29 11.64
C GLY A 30 20.16 2.18 13.15
N ASP A 31 18.95 2.47 13.62
CA ASP A 31 18.53 2.09 14.97
C ASP A 31 18.04 0.63 14.94
N VAL A 32 18.86 -0.29 15.44
CA VAL A 32 18.59 -1.74 15.42
C VAL A 32 17.22 -2.07 16.03
N ARG A 33 16.83 -1.43 17.14
CA ARG A 33 15.57 -1.73 17.82
C ARG A 33 14.38 -1.27 16.99
N ASN A 34 14.47 -0.06 16.44
CA ASN A 34 13.45 0.48 15.56
C ASN A 34 13.34 -0.35 14.27
N THR A 35 14.47 -0.74 13.66
CA THR A 35 14.50 -1.62 12.49
C THR A 35 13.80 -2.94 12.78
N ILE A 36 14.14 -3.61 13.89
CA ILE A 36 13.49 -4.88 14.29
C ILE A 36 11.97 -4.68 14.49
N SER A 37 11.53 -3.56 15.05
CA SER A 37 10.10 -3.26 15.21
C SER A 37 9.39 -3.17 13.87
N ILE A 38 9.92 -2.34 12.95
CA ILE A 38 9.36 -2.15 11.61
C ILE A 38 9.31 -3.48 10.84
N LEU A 39 10.40 -4.27 10.90
CA LEU A 39 10.44 -5.57 10.23
C LEU A 39 9.45 -6.58 10.82
N ASN A 40 9.11 -6.50 12.10
CA ASN A 40 8.08 -7.35 12.70
C ASN A 40 6.65 -6.93 12.30
N GLU A 41 6.42 -5.66 11.95
CA GLU A 41 5.16 -5.20 11.36
C GLU A 41 5.03 -5.69 9.91
N ALA A 42 6.12 -5.59 9.13
CA ALA A 42 6.19 -6.17 7.78
C ALA A 42 6.01 -7.70 7.82
N LEU A 43 6.69 -8.42 8.72
CA LEU A 43 6.54 -9.87 8.88
C LEU A 43 5.10 -10.26 9.20
N ALA A 44 4.41 -9.52 10.07
CA ALA A 44 2.99 -9.78 10.34
C ALA A 44 2.14 -9.61 9.08
N THR A 45 2.48 -8.60 8.29
CA THR A 45 1.79 -8.26 7.04
C THR A 45 1.91 -9.41 6.04
N GLU A 46 3.11 -9.93 5.80
CA GLU A 46 3.30 -11.06 4.88
C GLU A 46 2.60 -12.32 5.34
N ILE A 47 2.65 -12.64 6.64
CA ILE A 47 1.93 -13.81 7.16
C ILE A 47 0.42 -13.65 6.94
N VAL A 48 -0.15 -12.45 7.12
CA VAL A 48 -1.57 -12.20 6.82
C VAL A 48 -1.86 -12.33 5.32
N CYS A 49 -0.97 -11.83 4.45
CA CYS A 49 -1.09 -11.98 3.00
C CYS A 49 -1.04 -13.45 2.58
N VAL A 50 -0.09 -14.25 3.09
CA VAL A 50 -0.04 -15.72 2.87
C VAL A 50 -1.37 -16.37 3.22
N LEU A 51 -1.89 -16.07 4.42
CA LEU A 51 -3.13 -16.68 4.89
C LEU A 51 -4.33 -16.28 4.02
N ARG A 52 -4.41 -15.01 3.60
CA ARG A 52 -5.48 -14.51 2.75
C ARG A 52 -5.42 -15.11 1.34
N TYR A 53 -4.27 -15.09 0.68
CA TYR A 53 -4.10 -15.70 -0.64
C TYR A 53 -4.36 -17.21 -0.61
N MET A 54 -3.93 -17.92 0.43
CA MET A 54 -4.25 -19.34 0.58
C MET A 54 -5.75 -19.59 0.75
N HIS A 55 -6.45 -18.71 1.48
CA HIS A 55 -7.91 -18.78 1.55
C HIS A 55 -8.53 -18.57 0.16
N HIS A 56 -8.15 -17.50 -0.55
CA HIS A 56 -8.67 -17.21 -1.88
C HIS A 56 -8.35 -18.31 -2.90
N TYR A 57 -7.16 -18.92 -2.83
CA TYR A 57 -6.78 -20.10 -3.62
C TYR A 57 -7.79 -21.24 -3.48
N PHE A 58 -8.16 -21.59 -2.24
CA PHE A 58 -9.08 -22.69 -1.99
C PHE A 58 -10.54 -22.33 -2.32
N MET A 59 -10.91 -21.06 -2.22
CA MET A 59 -12.27 -20.58 -2.46
C MET A 59 -12.54 -20.19 -3.92
N ALA A 60 -11.50 -20.06 -4.74
CA ALA A 60 -11.59 -19.71 -6.15
C ALA A 60 -12.32 -20.81 -6.95
N THR A 61 -13.56 -20.53 -7.34
CA THR A 61 -14.43 -21.43 -8.11
C THR A 61 -15.03 -20.72 -9.32
N GLY A 62 -15.66 -21.47 -10.22
CA GLY A 62 -16.25 -20.95 -11.46
C GLY A 62 -15.35 -21.13 -12.70
N VAL A 63 -15.81 -20.62 -13.85
CA VAL A 63 -15.18 -20.86 -15.16
C VAL A 63 -13.72 -20.37 -15.21
N HIS A 64 -13.44 -19.23 -14.58
CA HIS A 64 -12.09 -18.66 -14.47
C HIS A 64 -11.35 -19.09 -13.18
N GLY A 65 -12.03 -19.77 -12.25
CA GLY A 65 -11.52 -20.04 -10.91
C GLY A 65 -10.20 -20.81 -10.90
N LYS A 66 -9.99 -21.76 -11.82
CA LYS A 66 -8.72 -22.52 -11.87
C LYS A 66 -7.50 -21.66 -12.23
N SER A 67 -7.66 -20.70 -13.13
CA SER A 67 -6.55 -19.82 -13.53
C SER A 67 -6.23 -18.88 -12.39
N VAL A 68 -7.25 -18.19 -11.86
CA VAL A 68 -7.10 -17.24 -10.75
C VAL A 68 -6.58 -17.93 -9.48
N ALA A 69 -7.01 -19.17 -9.21
CA ALA A 69 -6.46 -19.96 -8.12
C ALA A 69 -4.95 -20.19 -8.29
N GLY A 70 -4.48 -20.49 -9.51
CA GLY A 70 -3.04 -20.66 -9.77
C GLY A 70 -2.24 -19.44 -9.35
N GLU A 71 -2.73 -18.27 -9.72
CA GLU A 71 -2.12 -16.96 -9.40
C GLU A 71 -2.13 -16.68 -7.89
N PHE A 72 -3.27 -16.87 -7.21
CA PHE A 72 -3.33 -16.76 -5.75
C PHE A 72 -2.36 -17.71 -5.05
N LYS A 73 -2.16 -18.91 -5.59
CA LYS A 73 -1.22 -19.88 -5.01
C LYS A 73 0.23 -19.45 -5.19
N GLU A 74 0.55 -18.86 -6.34
CA GLU A 74 1.87 -18.32 -6.66
C GLU A 74 2.19 -17.12 -5.76
N HIS A 75 1.28 -16.14 -5.68
CA HIS A 75 1.43 -15.00 -4.77
C HIS A 75 1.57 -15.46 -3.31
N ALA A 76 0.77 -16.44 -2.86
CA ALA A 76 0.94 -17.01 -1.51
C ALA A 76 2.32 -17.65 -1.25
N ASP A 77 2.96 -18.23 -2.27
CA ASP A 77 4.32 -18.77 -2.13
C ASP A 77 5.35 -17.64 -2.07
N ALA A 78 5.21 -16.60 -2.90
CA ALA A 78 6.05 -15.41 -2.85
C ALA A 78 5.96 -14.71 -1.48
N GLU A 79 4.75 -14.50 -0.94
CA GLU A 79 4.57 -13.89 0.39
C GLU A 79 5.21 -14.71 1.52
N ARG A 80 5.27 -16.04 1.36
CA ARG A 80 5.99 -16.89 2.31
C ARG A 80 7.49 -16.63 2.24
N GLU A 81 8.04 -16.50 1.04
CA GLU A 81 9.46 -16.17 0.83
C GLU A 81 9.80 -14.78 1.37
N HIS A 82 8.90 -13.81 1.22
CA HIS A 82 9.02 -12.48 1.85
C HIS A 82 9.07 -12.59 3.38
N ALA A 83 8.16 -13.36 3.99
CA ALA A 83 8.13 -13.59 5.43
C ALA A 83 9.42 -14.25 5.94
N ASP A 84 9.95 -15.24 5.21
CA ASP A 84 11.21 -15.91 5.54
C ASP A 84 12.38 -14.93 5.51
N ALA A 85 12.50 -14.11 4.45
CA ALA A 85 13.55 -13.10 4.32
C ALA A 85 13.49 -12.06 5.47
N LEU A 86 12.29 -11.60 5.83
CA LEU A 86 12.08 -10.67 6.95
C LEU A 86 12.48 -11.30 8.29
N ALA A 87 12.07 -12.55 8.54
CA ALA A 87 12.42 -13.27 9.75
C ALA A 87 13.93 -13.50 9.88
N GLU A 88 14.60 -13.91 8.80
CA GLU A 88 16.05 -14.03 8.75
C GLU A 88 16.73 -12.70 9.04
N ARG A 89 16.24 -11.60 8.44
CA ARG A 89 16.82 -10.27 8.66
C ARG A 89 16.66 -9.81 10.11
N ILE A 90 15.50 -10.03 10.73
CA ILE A 90 15.27 -9.75 12.15
C ILE A 90 16.28 -10.52 13.01
N GLN A 91 16.50 -11.81 12.73
CA GLN A 91 17.44 -12.63 13.48
C GLN A 91 18.89 -12.19 13.29
N GLN A 92 19.29 -11.78 12.07
CA GLN A 92 20.63 -11.23 11.78
C GLN A 92 20.91 -9.96 12.61
N LEU A 93 19.88 -9.15 12.87
CA LEU A 93 19.96 -7.95 13.69
C LEU A 93 19.90 -8.24 15.21
N GLY A 94 19.83 -9.51 15.60
CA GLY A 94 19.73 -9.93 17.01
C GLY A 94 18.31 -9.83 17.59
N GLY A 95 17.30 -9.61 16.74
CA GLY A 95 15.89 -9.59 17.13
C GLY A 95 15.27 -10.98 17.19
N LYS A 96 14.01 -11.02 17.63
CA LYS A 96 13.17 -12.23 17.59
C LYS A 96 12.04 -12.01 16.59
N PRO A 97 11.93 -12.83 15.54
CA PRO A 97 10.77 -12.80 14.64
C PRO A 97 9.50 -13.17 15.39
N ASP A 98 8.47 -12.33 15.34
CA ASP A 98 7.19 -12.55 16.02
C ASP A 98 6.16 -13.20 15.09
N PHE A 99 6.10 -14.54 15.16
CA PHE A 99 5.10 -15.37 14.50
C PHE A 99 3.84 -15.61 15.34
N ASN A 100 3.67 -14.94 16.49
CA ASN A 100 2.55 -15.21 17.39
C ASN A 100 1.20 -14.82 16.71
N PRO A 101 0.30 -15.79 16.46
CA PRO A 101 -0.97 -15.50 15.80
C PRO A 101 -1.87 -14.57 16.62
N ALA A 102 -1.70 -14.53 17.95
CA ALA A 102 -2.54 -13.71 18.83
C ALA A 102 -2.32 -12.20 18.64
N SER A 103 -1.14 -11.77 18.20
CA SER A 103 -0.79 -10.36 17.96
C SER A 103 -0.79 -9.97 16.48
N LEU A 104 -1.05 -10.94 15.59
CA LEU A 104 -0.72 -10.81 14.16
C LEU A 104 -1.47 -9.67 13.48
N LEU A 105 -2.81 -9.68 13.56
CA LEU A 105 -3.66 -8.65 12.95
C LEU A 105 -3.50 -7.25 13.57
N GLN A 106 -2.95 -7.16 14.79
CA GLN A 106 -2.69 -5.87 15.44
C GLN A 106 -1.44 -5.19 14.89
N ARG A 107 -0.49 -5.97 14.35
CA ARG A 107 0.78 -5.50 13.80
C ARG A 107 0.73 -5.35 12.28
N SER A 108 -0.03 -6.21 11.60
CA SER A 108 -0.18 -6.19 10.16
C SER A 108 -0.84 -4.90 9.69
N VAL A 109 -0.32 -4.31 8.61
CA VAL A 109 -1.00 -3.21 7.89
C VAL A 109 -2.06 -3.72 6.91
N SER A 110 -2.04 -5.02 6.63
CA SER A 110 -2.93 -5.72 5.71
C SER A 110 -4.05 -6.42 6.48
N GLN A 111 -5.25 -6.43 5.90
CA GLN A 111 -6.44 -6.99 6.53
C GLN A 111 -6.72 -8.41 6.02
N TYR A 112 -7.29 -9.28 6.86
CA TYR A 112 -7.78 -10.58 6.44
C TYR A 112 -9.26 -10.45 6.05
N ILE A 113 -9.52 -10.27 4.75
CA ILE A 113 -10.87 -10.19 4.18
C ILE A 113 -11.01 -11.35 3.19
N GLU A 114 -12.07 -12.15 3.33
CA GLU A 114 -12.29 -13.40 2.59
C GLU A 114 -12.91 -13.21 1.20
N GLY A 115 -13.71 -12.15 1.02
CA GLY A 115 -14.53 -11.93 -0.17
C GLY A 115 -15.69 -12.93 -0.31
N GLU A 116 -16.77 -12.52 -1.01
CA GLU A 116 -17.92 -13.41 -1.28
C GLU A 116 -17.90 -14.00 -2.69
N THR A 117 -17.22 -13.32 -3.63
CA THR A 117 -17.12 -13.74 -5.03
C THR A 117 -15.66 -13.71 -5.49
N LEU A 118 -15.35 -14.40 -6.59
CA LEU A 118 -14.01 -14.37 -7.19
C LEU A 118 -13.55 -12.94 -7.50
N ALA A 119 -14.47 -12.07 -7.93
CA ALA A 119 -14.18 -10.67 -8.19
C ALA A 119 -13.91 -9.89 -6.89
N ASP A 120 -14.55 -10.24 -5.78
CA ASP A 120 -14.28 -9.61 -4.49
C ASP A 120 -12.91 -10.04 -3.95
N MET A 121 -12.56 -11.33 -4.05
CA MET A 121 -11.23 -11.84 -3.67
C MET A 121 -10.12 -11.06 -4.40
N ILE A 122 -10.20 -10.95 -5.74
CA ILE A 122 -9.23 -10.19 -6.55
C ILE A 122 -9.16 -8.72 -6.11
N LYS A 123 -10.31 -8.08 -5.84
CA LYS A 123 -10.33 -6.68 -5.38
C LYS A 123 -9.67 -6.50 -4.03
N GLU A 124 -9.98 -7.37 -3.07
CA GLU A 124 -9.43 -7.28 -1.73
C GLU A 124 -7.92 -7.53 -1.72
N ASP A 125 -7.42 -8.48 -2.52
CA ASP A 125 -5.98 -8.67 -2.70
C ASP A 125 -5.33 -7.47 -3.39
N LEU A 126 -5.94 -6.91 -4.43
CA LEU A 126 -5.41 -5.71 -5.10
C LEU A 126 -5.38 -4.49 -4.18
N ILE A 127 -6.40 -4.30 -3.34
CA ILE A 127 -6.43 -3.23 -2.33
C ILE A 127 -5.30 -3.45 -1.32
N ALA A 128 -5.15 -4.67 -0.82
CA ALA A 128 -4.10 -5.02 0.13
C ALA A 128 -2.70 -4.81 -0.46
N GLY A 129 -2.43 -5.31 -1.66
CA GLY A 129 -1.14 -5.13 -2.35
C GLY A 129 -0.80 -3.66 -2.54
N ARG A 130 -1.77 -2.81 -2.92
CA ARG A 130 -1.54 -1.34 -3.03
C ARG A 130 -1.16 -0.69 -1.71
N ILE A 131 -1.76 -1.14 -0.59
CA ILE A 131 -1.38 -0.66 0.74
C ILE A 131 0.05 -1.09 1.06
N VAL A 132 0.42 -2.35 0.79
CA VAL A 132 1.76 -2.88 1.04
C VAL A 132 2.81 -2.13 0.21
N ILE A 133 2.57 -1.92 -1.10
CA ILE A 133 3.44 -1.13 -1.98
C ILE A 133 3.75 0.25 -1.38
N GLU A 134 2.73 0.98 -0.92
CA GLU A 134 2.94 2.30 -0.31
C GLU A 134 3.78 2.23 0.98
N VAL A 135 3.57 1.21 1.80
CA VAL A 135 4.33 0.99 3.03
C VAL A 135 5.78 0.62 2.71
N TYR A 136 6.01 -0.24 1.71
CA TYR A 136 7.35 -0.71 1.39
C TYR A 136 8.17 0.37 0.71
N GLN A 137 7.56 1.20 -0.13
CA GLN A 137 8.19 2.42 -0.63
C GLN A 137 8.60 3.37 0.53
N LYS A 138 7.80 3.48 1.60
CA LYS A 138 8.18 4.26 2.80
C LYS A 138 9.34 3.60 3.55
N MET A 139 9.36 2.29 3.66
CA MET A 139 10.45 1.53 4.27
C MET A 139 11.77 1.68 3.51
N VAL A 140 11.75 1.58 2.17
CA VAL A 140 12.94 1.82 1.31
C VAL A 140 13.54 3.20 1.60
N ARG A 141 12.70 4.25 1.65
CA ARG A 141 13.14 5.61 1.99
C ARG A 141 13.66 5.72 3.43
N HIS A 142 13.02 5.02 4.37
CA HIS A 142 13.41 5.02 5.78
C HIS A 142 14.80 4.40 5.99
N PHE A 143 15.07 3.21 5.42
CA PHE A 143 16.34 2.53 5.59
C PHE A 143 17.49 3.18 4.82
N GLY A 144 17.21 3.67 3.61
CA GLY A 144 18.12 4.52 2.83
C GLY A 144 19.58 4.04 2.82
N ASN A 145 20.49 4.91 3.24
CA ASN A 145 21.92 4.57 3.37
C ASN A 145 22.31 4.13 4.79
N GLY A 146 21.37 4.12 5.73
CA GLY A 146 21.58 3.72 7.12
C GLY A 146 21.62 2.20 7.30
N ASP A 147 20.80 1.51 6.50
CA ASP A 147 20.71 0.05 6.46
C ASP A 147 20.52 -0.44 5.00
N PRO A 148 21.61 -0.45 4.20
CA PRO A 148 21.52 -0.79 2.78
C PRO A 148 21.09 -2.24 2.52
N THR A 149 21.42 -3.17 3.42
CA THR A 149 21.03 -4.57 3.27
C THR A 149 19.52 -4.73 3.45
N THR A 150 18.93 -4.14 4.50
CA THR A 150 17.48 -4.16 4.66
C THR A 150 16.80 -3.41 3.52
N ARG A 151 17.35 -2.27 3.08
CA ARG A 151 16.78 -1.52 1.94
C ARG A 151 16.69 -2.39 0.69
N VAL A 152 17.78 -3.05 0.28
CA VAL A 152 17.81 -3.89 -0.93
C VAL A 152 16.84 -5.06 -0.83
N MET A 153 16.74 -5.68 0.35
CA MET A 153 15.75 -6.74 0.58
C MET A 153 14.32 -6.22 0.38
N ILE A 154 13.97 -5.07 0.96
CA ILE A 154 12.64 -4.47 0.79
C ILE A 154 12.41 -3.99 -0.65
N GLU A 155 13.44 -3.52 -1.36
CA GLU A 155 13.34 -3.20 -2.79
C GLU A 155 12.99 -4.42 -3.64
N GLY A 156 13.51 -5.60 -3.29
CA GLY A 156 13.15 -6.87 -3.92
C GLY A 156 11.68 -7.21 -3.68
N ILE A 157 11.26 -7.24 -2.41
CA ILE A 157 9.87 -7.55 -2.07
C ILE A 157 8.90 -6.53 -2.70
N LEU A 158 9.26 -5.24 -2.71
CA LEU A 158 8.45 -4.21 -3.37
C LEU A 158 8.26 -4.49 -4.86
N ALA A 159 9.27 -5.01 -5.55
CA ALA A 159 9.15 -5.32 -6.97
C ALA A 159 8.14 -6.47 -7.19
N ASP A 160 8.20 -7.50 -6.36
CA ASP A 160 7.28 -8.64 -6.40
C ASP A 160 5.83 -8.18 -6.10
N GLU A 161 5.65 -7.29 -5.12
CA GLU A 161 4.33 -6.71 -4.79
C GLU A 161 3.75 -5.83 -5.92
N GLU A 162 4.60 -5.07 -6.62
CA GLU A 162 4.20 -4.30 -7.80
C GLU A 162 3.79 -5.21 -8.97
N GLU A 163 4.44 -6.37 -9.12
CA GLU A 163 4.06 -7.42 -10.07
C GLU A 163 2.71 -8.06 -9.67
N HIS A 164 2.55 -8.50 -8.42
CA HIS A 164 1.29 -9.06 -7.90
C HIS A 164 0.10 -8.13 -8.16
N ALA A 165 0.26 -6.84 -7.87
CA ALA A 165 -0.78 -5.84 -8.11
C ALA A 165 -1.08 -5.64 -9.61
N SER A 166 -0.09 -5.82 -10.49
CA SER A 166 -0.29 -5.79 -11.94
C SER A 166 -1.13 -6.99 -12.38
N ASP A 167 -0.77 -8.20 -11.97
CA ASP A 167 -1.48 -9.43 -12.33
C ASP A 167 -2.96 -9.37 -11.89
N LEU A 168 -3.19 -8.99 -10.63
CA LEU A 168 -4.55 -8.87 -10.08
C LEU A 168 -5.35 -7.78 -10.79
N SER A 169 -4.70 -6.68 -11.17
CA SER A 169 -5.34 -5.62 -11.96
C SER A 169 -5.80 -6.18 -13.31
N ASP A 170 -4.96 -6.93 -14.02
CA ASP A 170 -5.29 -7.51 -15.32
C ASP A 170 -6.46 -8.51 -15.21
N MET A 171 -6.52 -9.28 -14.12
CA MET A 171 -7.60 -10.24 -13.87
C MET A 171 -8.94 -9.57 -13.47
N LEU A 172 -8.91 -8.37 -12.89
CA LEU A 172 -10.10 -7.70 -12.39
C LEU A 172 -11.04 -7.24 -13.53
N PHE A 173 -10.52 -7.03 -14.73
CA PHE A 173 -11.30 -6.58 -15.89
C PHE A 173 -11.99 -7.75 -16.59
N VAL A 174 -12.95 -8.36 -15.90
CA VAL A 174 -13.79 -9.40 -16.49
C VAL A 174 -14.79 -8.76 -17.46
N VAL A 175 -14.68 -9.17 -18.73
CA VAL A 175 -15.73 -9.00 -19.74
C VAL A 175 -16.87 -9.95 -19.38
N ASP A 176 -18.09 -9.45 -19.22
CA ASP A 176 -19.27 -10.30 -19.07
C ASP A 176 -19.36 -11.24 -20.29
N PRO A 177 -19.24 -12.56 -20.11
CA PRO A 177 -19.09 -13.48 -21.24
C PRO A 177 -20.38 -13.65 -22.07
N ALA A 178 -21.53 -13.22 -21.54
CA ALA A 178 -22.82 -13.27 -22.24
C ALA A 178 -23.08 -12.00 -23.06
N SER A 179 -22.59 -10.84 -22.63
CA SER A 179 -22.89 -9.53 -23.21
C SER A 179 -21.69 -8.81 -23.82
N GLY A 180 -20.46 -9.27 -23.56
CA GLY A 180 -19.23 -8.63 -24.01
C GLY A 180 -18.93 -7.29 -23.35
N LYS A 181 -19.64 -6.93 -22.27
CA LYS A 181 -19.50 -5.64 -21.58
C LYS A 181 -18.53 -5.77 -20.41
N THR A 182 -17.60 -4.82 -20.28
CA THR A 182 -16.75 -4.69 -19.10
C THR A 182 -17.47 -3.88 -18.02
N GLN A 183 -17.29 -4.26 -16.75
CA GLN A 183 -17.53 -3.33 -15.64
C GLN A 183 -16.24 -2.57 -15.36
N GLY A 184 -16.19 -1.29 -15.74
CA GLY A 184 -15.00 -0.44 -15.60
C GLY A 184 -14.19 -0.27 -16.90
N GLN A 185 -13.15 0.56 -16.82
CA GLN A 185 -12.16 0.77 -17.89
C GLN A 185 -10.87 0.07 -17.51
N ASP A 186 -10.39 -0.80 -18.40
CA ASP A 186 -9.11 -1.47 -18.29
C ASP A 186 -7.96 -0.43 -18.42
N PRO A 187 -7.12 -0.23 -17.39
CA PRO A 187 -6.03 0.72 -17.40
C PRO A 187 -4.94 0.35 -18.42
N GLY A 188 -4.75 -0.93 -18.73
CA GLY A 188 -3.84 -1.40 -19.78
C GLY A 188 -4.25 -0.94 -21.18
N THR A 189 -5.54 -0.66 -21.39
CA THR A 189 -6.07 -0.17 -22.68
C THR A 189 -6.05 1.35 -22.85
N ASN A 190 -5.70 2.10 -21.79
CA ASN A 190 -5.62 3.55 -21.83
C ASN A 190 -4.22 4.01 -21.41
N PRO A 191 -3.24 4.01 -22.32
CA PRO A 191 -1.87 4.39 -21.99
C PRO A 191 -1.84 5.79 -21.38
N LEU A 192 -0.95 6.01 -20.41
CA LEU A 192 -0.69 7.32 -19.83
C LEU A 192 -0.51 8.33 -20.97
N LYS A 193 -1.41 9.31 -21.06
CA LYS A 193 -1.30 10.36 -22.07
C LYS A 193 0.03 11.08 -21.87
N GLU A 194 0.94 10.96 -22.84
CA GLU A 194 2.19 11.70 -22.84
C GLU A 194 1.88 13.21 -22.67
N GLY A 195 2.45 13.81 -21.63
CA GLY A 195 2.43 15.26 -21.44
C GLY A 195 1.38 15.81 -20.46
N ALA A 196 1.45 15.40 -19.19
CA ALA A 196 1.07 16.30 -18.07
C ALA A 196 2.32 17.04 -17.55
N SER A 197 3.05 17.66 -18.47
CA SER A 197 4.00 18.72 -18.14
C SER A 197 3.22 20.03 -17.99
N SER A 198 3.47 20.72 -16.88
CA SER A 198 2.99 22.06 -16.55
C SER A 198 2.98 23.03 -17.74
N SER A 199 1.79 23.49 -18.13
CA SER A 199 1.45 24.88 -18.49
C SER A 199 0.22 24.93 -19.39
N LYS A 200 -0.88 25.45 -18.87
CA LYS A 200 -1.86 26.15 -19.70
C LYS A 200 -2.03 27.55 -19.12
N SER A 201 -1.19 28.46 -19.60
CA SER A 201 -1.54 29.88 -19.63
C SER A 201 -2.66 30.04 -20.66
N GLU A 202 -3.87 30.37 -20.21
CA GLU A 202 -4.94 30.79 -21.10
C GLU A 202 -4.71 32.24 -21.57
N PRO A 203 -4.96 32.59 -22.85
CA PRO A 203 -4.96 33.97 -23.28
C PRO A 203 -6.29 34.63 -22.92
N GLN A 204 -6.22 35.75 -22.18
CA GLN A 204 -7.34 36.67 -22.01
C GLN A 204 -7.72 37.31 -23.34
N GLN A 205 -8.95 37.08 -23.81
CA GLN A 205 -9.67 38.05 -24.64
C GLN A 205 -11.13 38.15 -24.19
N ARG A 206 -11.57 39.41 -24.05
CA ARG A 206 -12.80 39.86 -23.43
C ARG A 206 -14.00 39.84 -24.38
N ASP A 207 -15.17 39.76 -23.74
CA ASP A 207 -16.47 40.34 -24.10
C ASP A 207 -17.25 39.76 -25.29
N ALA A 208 -18.35 39.03 -25.01
CA ALA A 208 -19.69 39.60 -24.76
C ALA A 208 -20.83 38.66 -25.20
N ALA A 209 -21.71 38.25 -24.27
CA ALA A 209 -23.19 38.29 -24.38
C ALA A 209 -23.90 37.27 -23.44
N ARG A 210 -24.52 37.81 -22.36
CA ARG A 210 -25.85 37.53 -21.74
C ARG A 210 -26.36 36.07 -21.63
N SER A 211 -26.92 35.55 -20.51
CA SER A 211 -27.43 36.03 -19.21
C SER A 211 -27.74 34.77 -18.31
N PRO A 212 -28.56 34.86 -17.23
CA PRO A 212 -28.28 35.13 -15.81
C PRO A 212 -28.45 33.81 -14.96
N SER A 213 -28.29 33.67 -13.64
CA SER A 213 -28.58 34.49 -12.45
C SER A 213 -28.23 33.64 -11.21
N GLU A 214 -27.54 34.19 -10.21
CA GLU A 214 -27.66 33.70 -8.81
C GLU A 214 -27.18 34.78 -7.83
N PRO A 215 -28.02 35.81 -7.60
CA PRO A 215 -28.11 36.36 -6.24
C PRO A 215 -29.55 36.55 -5.73
N GLN A 216 -30.57 36.11 -6.49
CA GLN A 216 -31.99 36.31 -6.14
C GLN A 216 -32.60 35.17 -5.33
N GLU A 217 -32.12 33.93 -5.47
CA GLU A 217 -32.65 32.80 -4.68
C GLU A 217 -32.23 32.87 -3.21
N ALA A 218 -30.98 33.27 -2.95
CA ALA A 218 -30.47 33.46 -1.58
C ALA A 218 -31.22 34.57 -0.82
N LEU A 219 -31.65 35.63 -1.52
CA LEU A 219 -32.41 36.73 -0.91
C LEU A 219 -33.87 36.33 -0.64
N ALA A 220 -34.49 35.57 -1.55
CA ALA A 220 -35.85 35.08 -1.38
C ALA A 220 -35.99 34.07 -0.23
N GLU A 221 -34.97 33.25 0.01
CA GLU A 221 -34.97 32.30 1.13
C GLU A 221 -34.80 33.00 2.49
N LEU A 222 -34.02 34.07 2.53
CA LEU A 222 -33.81 34.90 3.72
C LEU A 222 -35.08 35.67 4.10
N GLU A 223 -35.81 36.21 3.12
CA GLU A 223 -37.08 36.90 3.35
C GLU A 223 -38.20 35.95 3.81
N ARG A 224 -38.22 34.70 3.31
CA ARG A 224 -39.16 33.66 3.77
C ARG A 224 -38.91 33.29 5.24
N LYS A 225 -37.65 33.13 5.64
CA LYS A 225 -37.27 32.82 7.04
C LYS A 225 -37.60 33.99 7.99
N GLN A 226 -37.51 35.23 7.54
CA GLN A 226 -37.88 36.40 8.34
C GLN A 226 -39.40 36.58 8.51
N ARG A 227 -40.22 36.28 7.49
CA ARG A 227 -41.69 36.34 7.59
C ARG A 227 -42.26 35.28 8.54
N ALA A 228 -41.69 34.07 8.56
CA ALA A 228 -42.12 33.00 9.47
C ALA A 228 -41.90 33.35 10.96
N LYS A 229 -40.77 34.01 11.29
CA LYS A 229 -40.48 34.49 12.66
C LYS A 229 -41.41 35.62 13.12
N LYS A 230 -41.94 36.42 12.19
CA LYS A 230 -42.82 37.56 12.53
C LYS A 230 -44.26 37.12 12.82
N ASN A 231 -44.74 36.05 12.17
CA ASN A 231 -46.08 35.51 12.42
C ASN A 231 -46.14 34.66 13.70
N GLY A 232 -45.11 33.88 14.03
CA GLY A 232 -45.08 33.09 15.27
C GLY A 232 -45.01 33.92 16.57
N LYS A 233 -44.75 35.24 16.48
CA LYS A 233 -44.73 36.16 17.63
C LYS A 233 -46.08 36.86 17.86
N LYS A 234 -47.02 36.78 16.91
CA LYS A 234 -48.36 37.39 17.02
C LYS A 234 -49.36 36.47 17.73
N ASP A 235 -49.14 35.15 17.69
CA ASP A 235 -50.02 34.16 18.33
C ASP A 235 -49.68 33.88 19.81
N ARG A 236 -48.74 34.61 20.40
CA ARG A 236 -48.37 34.52 21.83
C ARG A 236 -48.71 35.78 22.65
N ALA A 237 -49.46 36.71 22.07
CA ALA A 237 -49.86 37.97 22.72
C ALA A 237 -51.35 38.29 22.54
N ALA A 238 -52.21 37.27 22.58
CA ALA A 238 -53.65 37.37 22.78
C ALA A 238 -54.06 36.48 23.95
#